data_AF-A0A524DJC6-F1
#
_entry.id   AF-A0A524DJC6-F1
#
_cell.length_a   1.000
_cell.length_b   1.000
_cell.length_c   1.000
_cell.angle_alpha   90.00
_cell.angle_beta   90.00
_cell.angle_gamma   90.00
#
_symmetry.space_group_name_H-M   'P 1'
#
loop_
_entity.id
_entity.type
_entity.pdbx_description
1 polymer ?
#
loop_
_entity_poly.entity_id
_entity_poly.type
_entity_poly.pdbx_seq_one_letter_code
_entity_poly.pdbx_strand_id
1 'polypeptide(L)'
;MMSDKVKKKLSLSMKGQGENIKRSLFKSIVYRIITVFLGILTALIVTGDIYQALSLGIATEFVQFINYFIFETIWSYYERQRLRQKFRKEFLEREIELKVNYSSIKELSYELSRLDTFVKSIYTAILNFYDGLLENEDLKELHEELSKHREYFVKAHAGRDF
;
A
#
# COMPACT_ATOMS: atom_id res chain seq x y z
N MET A 1 -4.63 24.36 -10.18
CA MET A 1 -4.22 25.18 -9.03
C MET A 1 -4.72 24.53 -7.75
N MET A 2 -3.82 24.17 -6.83
CA MET A 2 -4.15 23.43 -5.61
C MET A 2 -4.76 24.40 -4.58
N SER A 3 -5.99 24.14 -4.13
CA SER A 3 -6.79 25.04 -3.25
C SER A 3 -6.06 25.37 -1.94
N ASP A 4 -6.11 26.63 -1.51
CA ASP A 4 -5.42 27.12 -0.31
C ASP A 4 -5.79 26.36 0.98
N LYS A 5 -7.00 25.80 1.04
CA LYS A 5 -7.43 24.91 2.12
C LYS A 5 -6.57 23.64 2.21
N VAL A 6 -6.17 23.09 1.07
CA VAL A 6 -5.35 21.88 0.97
C VAL A 6 -3.92 22.17 1.40
N LYS A 7 -3.34 23.31 0.98
CA LYS A 7 -2.00 23.74 1.41
C LYS A 7 -1.92 23.96 2.93
N LYS A 8 -2.93 24.62 3.52
CA LYS A 8 -2.99 24.88 4.97
C LYS A 8 -3.12 23.60 5.78
N LYS A 9 -3.91 22.62 5.30
CA LYS A 9 -4.07 21.33 5.97
C LYS A 9 -2.80 20.48 5.89
N LEU A 10 -2.11 20.49 4.75
CA LEU A 10 -0.82 19.82 4.57
C LEU A 10 0.28 20.42 5.45
N SER A 11 0.36 21.75 5.55
CA SER A 11 1.37 22.41 6.39
C SER A 11 1.14 22.17 7.89
N LEU A 12 -0.12 22.14 8.34
CA LEU A 12 -0.48 21.78 9.72
C LEU A 12 -0.15 20.31 10.05
N SER A 13 -0.42 19.39 9.13
CA SER A 13 -0.11 17.97 9.32
C SER A 13 1.40 17.70 9.37
N MET A 14 2.19 18.35 8.49
CA MET A 14 3.66 18.21 8.50
C MET A 14 4.29 18.86 9.74
N LYS A 15 3.75 20.00 10.21
CA LYS A 15 4.21 20.64 11.45
C LYS A 15 3.94 19.77 12.68
N GLY A 16 2.76 19.14 12.75
CA GLY A 16 2.39 18.24 13.85
C GLY A 16 3.23 16.96 13.91
N GLN A 17 3.63 16.38 12.77
CA GLN A 17 4.52 15.21 12.78
C GLN A 17 5.95 15.57 13.24
N GLY A 18 6.50 16.70 12.78
CA GLY A 18 7.83 17.16 13.20
C GLY A 18 7.92 17.49 14.69
N GLU A 19 6.88 18.08 15.28
CA GLU A 19 6.82 18.37 16.71
C GLU A 19 6.71 17.09 17.57
N ASN A 20 5.97 16.08 17.11
CA ASN A 20 5.84 14.80 17.81
C ASN A 20 7.16 14.00 17.85
N ILE A 21 7.91 13.98 16.74
CA ILE A 21 9.21 13.30 16.68
C ILE A 21 10.23 13.98 17.60
N LYS A 22 10.33 15.31 17.54
CA LYS A 22 11.24 16.08 18.42
C LYS A 22 10.92 15.87 19.90
N ARG A 23 9.63 15.85 20.27
CA ARG A 23 9.19 15.59 21.65
C ARG A 23 9.51 14.17 22.10
N SER A 24 9.35 13.18 21.22
CA SER A 24 9.66 11.79 21.52
C SER A 24 11.16 11.56 21.71
N LEU A 25 11.99 12.16 20.84
CA LEU A 25 13.45 12.10 20.98
C LEU A 25 13.92 12.77 22.27
N PHE A 26 13.38 13.95 22.61
CA PHE A 26 13.71 14.64 23.84
C PHE A 26 13.35 13.81 25.08
N LYS A 27 12.15 13.21 25.12
CA LYS A 27 11.73 12.32 26.21
C LYS A 27 12.67 11.11 26.36
N SER A 28 13.09 10.51 25.26
CA SER A 28 13.99 9.35 25.27
C SER A 28 15.39 9.69 25.78
N ILE A 29 15.93 10.84 25.36
CA ILE A 29 17.23 11.34 25.83
C ILE A 29 17.17 11.66 27.33
N VAL A 30 16.14 12.38 27.78
CA VAL A 30 15.95 12.70 29.20
C VAL A 30 15.83 11.43 30.04
N TYR A 31 15.06 10.44 29.58
CA TYR A 31 14.91 9.17 30.28
C TYR A 31 16.25 8.42 30.41
N ARG A 32 17.05 8.37 29.34
CA ARG A 32 18.40 7.76 29.38
C ARG A 32 19.35 8.47 30.33
N ILE A 33 19.33 9.81 30.36
CA ILE A 33 20.19 10.56 31.29
C ILE A 33 19.81 10.24 32.74
N ILE A 34 18.51 10.17 33.04
CA ILE A 34 18.02 9.85 34.38
C ILE A 34 18.41 8.42 34.78
N THR A 35 18.30 7.43 33.89
CA THR A 35 18.63 6.03 34.22
C THR A 35 20.12 5.82 34.46
N VAL A 36 20.97 6.43 33.63
CA VAL A 36 22.44 6.39 33.80
C VAL A 36 22.80 7.01 35.16
N PHE A 37 22.23 8.19 35.44
CA PHE A 37 22.54 8.93 36.66
C PHE A 37 22.06 8.19 37.91
N LEU A 38 20.86 7.59 37.85
CA LEU A 38 20.33 6.75 38.92
C LEU A 38 21.20 5.51 39.14
N GLY A 39 21.65 4.85 38.06
CA GLY A 39 22.55 3.69 38.15
C GLY A 39 23.87 4.01 38.85
N ILE A 40 24.48 5.15 38.51
CA ILE A 40 25.72 5.64 39.16
C ILE A 40 25.46 5.97 40.63
N LEU A 41 24.36 6.67 40.96
CA LEU A 41 24.00 7.03 42.33
C LEU A 41 23.74 5.80 43.19
N THR A 42 22.97 4.83 42.69
CA THR A 42 22.72 3.57 43.38
C THR A 42 24.02 2.81 43.60
N ALA A 43 24.91 2.77 42.61
CA ALA A 43 26.21 2.13 42.74
C ALA A 43 27.12 2.84 43.76
N LEU A 44 27.11 4.17 43.81
CA LEU A 44 27.84 4.96 44.82
C LEU A 44 27.34 4.68 46.23
N ILE A 45 26.02 4.64 46.43
CA ILE A 45 25.40 4.37 47.73
C ILE A 45 25.74 2.95 48.21
N VAL A 46 25.74 1.97 47.30
CA VAL A 46 26.00 0.57 47.64
C VAL A 46 27.49 0.30 47.89
N THR A 47 28.37 0.94 47.10
CA THR A 47 29.79 0.56 47.05
C THR A 47 30.69 1.50 47.86
N GLY A 48 30.27 2.75 48.07
CA GLY A 48 31.07 3.77 48.76
C GLY A 48 32.33 4.26 48.02
N ASP A 49 32.65 3.64 46.87
CA ASP A 49 33.83 3.92 46.04
C ASP A 49 33.40 4.44 44.66
N ILE A 50 33.91 5.63 44.31
CA ILE A 50 33.62 6.32 43.04
C ILE A 50 34.13 5.54 41.83
N TYR A 51 35.27 4.85 41.92
CA TYR A 51 35.82 4.09 40.81
C TYR A 51 34.96 2.86 40.48
N GLN A 52 34.46 2.19 41.51
CA GLN A 52 33.56 1.05 41.33
C GLN A 52 32.19 1.49 40.81
N ALA A 53 31.65 2.60 41.32
CA ALA A 53 30.36 3.10 40.86
C ALA A 53 30.38 3.58 39.40
N LEU A 54 31.47 4.21 38.97
CA LEU A 54 31.65 4.60 37.57
C LEU A 54 31.75 3.39 36.65
N SER A 55 32.54 2.38 37.05
CA SER A 55 32.67 1.12 36.30
C SER A 55 31.34 0.38 36.19
N LEU A 56 30.57 0.34 37.28
CA LEU A 56 29.25 -0.27 37.31
C LEU A 56 28.28 0.48 36.39
N GLY A 57 28.24 1.82 36.47
CA GLY A 57 27.37 2.64 35.62
C GLY A 57 27.64 2.46 34.12
N ILE A 58 28.91 2.41 33.73
CA ILE A 58 29.32 2.14 32.34
C ILE A 58 28.91 0.72 31.94
N ALA A 59 29.17 -0.28 32.78
CA ALA A 59 28.84 -1.66 32.49
C ALA A 59 27.31 -1.87 32.35
N THR A 60 26.51 -1.30 33.25
CA THR A 60 25.05 -1.43 33.22
C THR A 60 24.46 -0.82 31.96
N GLU A 61 24.95 0.34 31.54
CA GLU A 61 24.41 1.01 30.37
C GLU A 61 24.87 0.40 29.05
N PHE A 62 26.07 -0.19 29.03
CA PHE A 62 26.53 -0.99 27.90
C PHE A 62 25.66 -2.25 27.72
N VAL A 63 25.35 -2.96 28.81
CA VAL A 63 24.45 -4.12 28.79
C VAL A 63 23.05 -3.71 28.32
N GLN A 64 22.55 -2.57 28.79
CA GLN A 64 21.24 -2.07 28.41
C GLN A 64 21.18 -1.66 26.93
N PHE A 65 22.25 -1.07 26.39
CA PHE A 65 22.39 -0.79 24.96
C PHE A 65 22.35 -2.08 24.12
N ILE A 66 23.11 -3.11 24.50
CA ILE A 66 23.11 -4.41 23.82
C ILE A 66 21.72 -5.03 23.86
N ASN A 67 21.06 -5.02 25.02
CA ASN A 67 19.73 -5.59 25.18
C ASN A 67 18.69 -4.87 24.30
N TYR A 68 18.73 -3.54 24.24
CA TYR A 68 17.87 -2.77 23.35
C TYR A 68 18.12 -3.12 21.87
N PHE A 69 19.38 -3.21 21.45
CA PHE A 69 19.75 -3.55 20.08
C PHE A 69 19.25 -4.96 19.69
N ILE A 70 19.39 -5.94 20.58
CA ILE A 70 18.87 -7.29 20.37
C ILE A 70 17.35 -7.28 20.28
N PHE A 71 16.67 -6.59 21.20
CA PHE A 71 15.21 -6.48 21.17
C PHE A 71 14.71 -5.84 19.87
N GLU A 72 15.32 -4.73 19.42
CA GLU A 72 14.92 -4.07 18.19
C GLU A 72 15.18 -4.95 16.95
N THR A 73 16.31 -5.67 16.93
CA THR A 73 16.63 -6.60 15.83
C THR A 73 15.60 -7.73 15.76
N ILE A 74 15.25 -8.33 16.90
CA ILE A 74 14.25 -9.40 16.99
C ILE A 74 12.88 -8.85 16.60
N TRP A 75 12.45 -7.73 17.18
CA TRP A 75 11.15 -7.13 16.90
C TRP A 75 11.03 -6.70 15.43
N SER A 76 12.06 -6.08 14.87
CA SER A 76 12.13 -5.70 13.46
C SER A 76 12.07 -6.92 12.52
N TYR A 77 12.64 -8.05 12.92
CA TYR A 77 12.49 -9.31 12.18
C TYR A 77 11.03 -9.81 12.19
N TYR A 78 10.38 -9.79 13.36
CA TYR A 78 8.97 -10.19 13.50
C TYR A 78 7.98 -9.22 12.82
N GLU A 79 8.20 -7.91 12.93
CA GLU A 79 7.33 -6.89 12.36
C GLU A 79 7.42 -6.84 10.83
N ARG A 80 8.61 -7.07 10.26
CA ARG A 80 8.79 -7.24 8.80
C ARG A 80 7.94 -8.38 8.23
N GLN A 81 7.64 -9.42 9.00
CA GLN A 81 6.73 -10.49 8.57
C GLN A 81 5.27 -10.02 8.54
N ARG A 82 4.84 -9.19 9.51
CA ARG A 82 3.48 -8.63 9.55
C ARG A 82 3.24 -7.57 8.47
N LEU A 83 4.22 -6.71 8.19
CA LEU A 83 4.11 -5.70 7.14
C LEU A 83 4.04 -6.33 5.75
N ARG A 84 4.79 -7.42 5.49
CA ARG A 84 4.66 -8.20 4.24
C ARG A 84 3.26 -8.80 4.05
N GLN A 85 2.60 -9.22 5.13
CA GLN A 85 1.22 -9.73 5.06
C GLN A 85 0.21 -8.63 4.72
N LYS A 86 0.38 -7.41 5.26
CA LYS A 86 -0.47 -6.26 4.90
C LYS A 86 -0.26 -5.83 3.45
N PHE A 87 0.99 -5.68 3.03
CA PHE A 87 1.33 -5.33 1.65
C PHE A 87 0.82 -6.39 0.65
N ARG A 88 0.95 -7.69 0.97
CA ARG A 88 0.44 -8.76 0.10
C ARG A 88 -1.08 -8.72 -0.04
N LYS A 89 -1.81 -8.43 1.04
CA LYS A 89 -3.27 -8.25 0.97
C LYS A 89 -3.67 -7.02 0.15
N GLU A 90 -3.02 -5.88 0.38
CA GLU A 90 -3.28 -4.64 -0.38
C GLU A 90 -2.91 -4.76 -1.86
N PHE A 91 -1.84 -5.49 -2.21
CA PHE A 91 -1.48 -5.77 -3.60
C PHE A 91 -2.43 -6.77 -4.27
N LEU A 92 -2.83 -7.86 -3.58
CA LEU A 92 -3.80 -8.80 -4.13
C LEU A 92 -5.18 -8.15 -4.33
N GLU A 93 -5.63 -7.28 -3.43
CA GLU A 93 -6.90 -6.55 -3.57
C GLU A 93 -6.87 -5.58 -4.77
N ARG A 94 -5.73 -4.91 -5.00
CA ARG A 94 -5.54 -4.02 -6.18
C ARG A 94 -5.41 -4.77 -7.51
N GLU A 95 -4.80 -5.97 -7.52
CA GLU A 95 -4.77 -6.82 -8.72
C GLU A 95 -6.13 -7.46 -9.02
N ILE A 96 -7.02 -7.61 -8.03
CA ILE A 96 -8.37 -8.13 -8.23
C ILE A 96 -9.31 -7.06 -8.81
N GLU A 97 -9.09 -5.75 -8.56
CA GLU A 97 -9.79 -4.69 -9.31
C GLU A 97 -9.36 -4.61 -10.79
N LEU A 98 -8.25 -5.25 -11.17
CA LEU A 98 -7.84 -5.47 -12.57
C LEU A 98 -8.41 -6.77 -13.17
N LYS A 99 -9.05 -7.64 -12.37
CA LYS A 99 -9.87 -8.73 -12.89
C LYS A 99 -11.21 -8.17 -13.34
N VAL A 100 -11.19 -7.60 -14.55
CA VAL A 100 -12.28 -7.53 -15.51
C VAL A 100 -13.67 -7.71 -14.87
N ASN A 101 -14.25 -6.62 -14.35
CA ASN A 101 -15.60 -6.63 -13.84
C ASN A 101 -16.57 -6.98 -14.98
N TYR A 102 -17.45 -7.96 -14.79
CA TYR A 102 -18.50 -8.32 -15.74
C TYR A 102 -19.30 -7.09 -16.20
N SER A 103 -19.53 -6.12 -15.31
CA SER A 103 -20.20 -4.87 -15.66
C SER A 103 -19.40 -4.04 -16.67
N SER A 104 -18.07 -4.01 -16.56
CA SER A 104 -17.19 -3.27 -17.47
C SER A 104 -17.09 -3.95 -18.83
N ILE A 105 -17.07 -5.29 -18.91
CA ILE A 105 -17.13 -6.00 -20.19
C ILE A 105 -18.46 -5.72 -20.87
N LYS A 106 -19.56 -5.81 -20.11
CA LYS A 106 -20.91 -5.56 -20.62
C LYS A 106 -21.05 -4.14 -21.17
N GLU A 107 -20.59 -3.14 -20.42
CA GLU A 107 -20.61 -1.74 -20.84
C GLU A 107 -19.75 -1.50 -22.09
N LEU A 108 -18.51 -1.99 -22.10
CA LEU A 108 -17.63 -1.88 -23.27
C LEU A 108 -18.24 -2.57 -24.50
N SER A 109 -18.77 -3.77 -24.32
CA SER A 109 -19.46 -4.52 -25.37
C SER A 109 -20.67 -3.77 -25.91
N TYR A 110 -21.42 -3.05 -25.06
CA TYR A 110 -22.56 -2.26 -25.49
C TYR A 110 -22.11 -1.03 -26.29
N GLU A 111 -21.08 -0.34 -25.84
CA GLU A 111 -20.53 0.83 -26.53
C GLU A 111 -19.95 0.45 -27.90
N LEU A 112 -19.13 -0.61 -27.96
CA LEU A 112 -18.59 -1.13 -29.21
C LEU A 112 -19.69 -1.50 -30.22
N SER A 113 -20.82 -2.02 -29.73
CA SER A 113 -21.95 -2.41 -30.57
C SER A 113 -22.59 -1.20 -31.27
N ARG A 114 -22.50 -0.02 -30.67
CA ARG A 114 -23.05 1.23 -31.21
C ARG A 114 -22.05 2.03 -32.02
N LEU A 115 -20.76 1.67 -31.98
CA LEU A 115 -19.74 2.36 -32.73
C LEU A 115 -19.98 2.19 -34.22
N ASP A 116 -19.96 3.32 -34.91
CA ASP A 116 -20.02 3.37 -36.35
C ASP A 116 -18.58 3.29 -36.91
N THR A 117 -18.31 2.27 -37.72
CA THR A 117 -16.98 2.01 -38.30
C THR A 117 -17.02 2.00 -39.83
N PHE A 118 -16.09 2.70 -40.46
CA PHE A 118 -15.95 2.77 -41.93
C PHE A 118 -14.70 2.05 -42.45
N VAL A 119 -13.92 1.46 -41.54
CA VAL A 119 -12.64 0.81 -41.86
C VAL A 119 -12.78 -0.69 -41.61
N LYS A 120 -12.56 -1.49 -42.65
CA LYS A 120 -12.68 -2.95 -42.61
C LYS A 120 -11.87 -3.60 -41.49
N SER A 121 -10.64 -3.13 -41.24
CA SER A 121 -9.77 -3.69 -40.19
C SER A 121 -10.35 -3.50 -38.79
N ILE A 122 -10.99 -2.36 -38.53
CA ILE A 122 -11.63 -2.06 -37.25
C ILE A 122 -12.88 -2.92 -37.06
N TYR A 123 -13.69 -3.05 -38.12
CA TYR A 123 -14.86 -3.92 -38.12
C TYR A 123 -14.49 -5.37 -37.75
N THR A 124 -13.49 -5.93 -38.43
CA THR A 124 -13.02 -7.30 -38.16
C THR A 124 -12.39 -7.43 -36.76
N ALA A 125 -11.65 -6.42 -36.29
CA ALA A 125 -11.07 -6.44 -34.95
C ALA A 125 -12.15 -6.48 -33.85
N ILE A 126 -13.22 -5.71 -34.01
CA ILE A 126 -14.36 -5.69 -33.08
C ILE A 126 -15.09 -7.03 -33.11
N LEU A 127 -15.29 -7.64 -34.29
CA LEU A 127 -15.88 -8.97 -34.38
C LEU A 127 -15.04 -10.05 -33.70
N ASN A 128 -13.73 -10.07 -33.95
CA ASN A 128 -12.82 -11.01 -33.29
C ASN A 128 -12.80 -10.81 -31.77
N PHE A 129 -12.95 -9.57 -31.29
CA PHE A 129 -13.11 -9.28 -29.87
C PHE A 129 -14.38 -9.92 -29.30
N TYR A 130 -15.53 -9.77 -29.97
CA TYR A 130 -16.77 -10.44 -29.55
C TYR A 130 -16.64 -11.97 -29.57
N ASP A 131 -16.03 -12.53 -30.62
CA ASP A 131 -15.83 -13.97 -30.75
C ASP A 131 -14.93 -14.49 -29.61
N GLY A 132 -13.86 -13.78 -29.27
CA GLY A 132 -13.00 -14.12 -28.12
C GLY A 132 -13.71 -14.03 -26.76
N LEU A 133 -14.68 -13.12 -26.60
CA LEU A 133 -15.50 -13.07 -25.38
C LEU A 133 -16.52 -14.23 -25.31
N LEU A 134 -17.08 -14.62 -26.46
CA LEU A 134 -18.04 -15.72 -26.57
C LEU A 134 -17.39 -17.11 -26.45
N GLU A 135 -16.11 -17.24 -26.78
CA GLU A 135 -15.35 -18.49 -26.56
C GLU A 135 -14.94 -18.69 -25.09
N ASN A 136 -14.94 -17.63 -24.28
CA ASN A 136 -14.50 -17.70 -22.89
C ASN A 136 -15.57 -18.32 -21.98
N GLU A 137 -15.25 -19.45 -21.34
CA GLU A 137 -16.16 -20.16 -20.42
C GLU A 137 -16.49 -19.39 -19.15
N ASP A 138 -15.60 -18.52 -18.68
CA ASP A 138 -15.83 -17.71 -17.48
C ASP A 138 -16.92 -16.65 -17.73
N LEU A 139 -17.19 -16.29 -18.99
CA LEU A 139 -18.16 -15.28 -19.39
C LEU A 139 -19.51 -15.84 -19.83
N LYS A 140 -19.80 -17.12 -19.54
CA LYS A 140 -21.06 -17.79 -19.91
C LYS A 140 -22.31 -17.00 -19.51
N GLU A 141 -22.28 -16.32 -18.36
CA GLU A 141 -23.41 -15.48 -17.89
C GLU A 141 -23.68 -14.27 -18.79
N LEU A 142 -22.66 -13.76 -19.49
CA LEU A 142 -22.79 -12.61 -20.40
C LEU A 142 -23.01 -13.02 -21.87
N HIS A 143 -22.84 -14.29 -22.24
CA HIS A 143 -22.89 -14.74 -23.63
C HIS A 143 -24.16 -14.32 -24.36
N GLU A 144 -25.32 -14.37 -23.70
CA GLU A 144 -26.59 -13.95 -24.31
C GLU A 144 -26.57 -12.46 -24.68
N GLU A 145 -26.05 -11.60 -23.81
CA GLU A 145 -25.98 -10.16 -24.03
C GLU A 145 -24.89 -9.79 -25.03
N LEU A 146 -23.71 -10.42 -24.94
CA LEU A 146 -22.60 -10.25 -25.87
C LEU A 146 -23.00 -10.65 -27.30
N SER A 147 -23.76 -11.75 -27.43
CA SER A 147 -24.30 -12.19 -28.73
C SER A 147 -25.25 -11.15 -29.32
N LYS A 148 -26.17 -10.59 -28.52
CA LYS A 148 -27.08 -9.52 -28.95
C LYS A 148 -26.32 -8.26 -29.41
N HIS A 149 -25.30 -7.85 -28.66
CA HIS A 149 -24.46 -6.70 -29.02
C HIS A 149 -23.67 -6.94 -30.31
N ARG A 150 -23.08 -8.12 -30.48
CA ARG A 150 -22.40 -8.52 -31.71
C ARG A 150 -23.35 -8.49 -32.91
N GLU A 151 -24.55 -9.05 -32.78
CA GLU A 151 -25.55 -9.03 -33.85
C GLU A 151 -25.99 -7.63 -34.22
N TYR A 152 -26.20 -6.77 -33.23
CA TYR A 152 -26.56 -5.37 -33.46
C TYR A 152 -25.44 -4.64 -34.22
N PHE A 153 -24.19 -4.86 -33.83
CA PHE A 153 -23.03 -4.32 -34.53
C PHE A 153 -22.99 -4.76 -36.00
N VAL A 154 -23.18 -6.05 -36.28
CA VAL A 154 -23.22 -6.57 -37.65
C VAL A 154 -24.37 -5.95 -38.45
N LYS A 155 -25.57 -5.87 -37.87
CA LYS A 155 -26.75 -5.28 -38.54
C LYS A 155 -26.54 -3.80 -38.87
N ALA A 156 -25.93 -3.03 -37.98
CA ALA A 156 -25.61 -1.62 -38.20
C ALA A 156 -24.64 -1.41 -39.39
N HIS A 157 -23.88 -2.44 -39.76
CA HIS A 157 -22.84 -2.41 -40.79
C HIS A 157 -23.16 -3.28 -42.02
N ALA A 158 -24.30 -3.97 -42.05
CA ALA A 158 -24.65 -4.97 -43.08
C ALA A 158 -24.80 -4.40 -44.50
N GLY A 159 -25.07 -3.09 -44.63
CA GLY A 159 -25.24 -2.41 -45.92
C GLY A 159 -24.00 -1.68 -46.42
N ARG A 160 -22.84 -1.92 -45.81
CA ARG A 160 -21.60 -1.19 -46.11
C ARG A 160 -20.66 -2.06 -46.91
N ASP A 161 -20.07 -1.45 -47.93
CA ASP A 161 -19.01 -2.06 -48.72
C ASP A 161 -17.67 -1.57 -48.17
N PHE A 162 -16.94 -2.46 -47.48
CA PHE A 162 -15.59 -2.23 -46.95
C PHE A 162 -14.57 -3.23 -47.49
#